data_AF-A0A7Y6Z402-F1
#
_entry.id   AF-A0A7Y6Z402-F1
#
_cell.length_a   1.000
_cell.length_b   1.000
_cell.length_c   1.000
_cell.angle_alpha   90.00
_cell.angle_beta   90.00
_cell.angle_gamma   90.00
#
_symmetry.space_group_name_H-M   'P 1'
#
loop_
_entity.id
_entity.type
_entity.pdbx_description
1 polymer ?
#
loop_
_entity_poly.entity_id
_entity_poly.type
_entity_poly.pdbx_seq_one_letter_code
_entity_poly.pdbx_strand_id
1 'polypeptide(L)'
;MLKPNFALFLTRHRFNLRDVLPTVSNGLTLHDFEIAKHFPPNQIFNWHGGDGQLAELGRAFAVAQYMAENGVGETEGFTFYTSLLSDEAWEFALRFSPYSKVDNALNNLERVHAAMRESCIGLNTAMAGMAAAMELHDRDTSAYVREQSKATSNLLTFSALYASYIEVCYRIRDYCGLKESQAYRRAIGRLIGEESGEHDFAKGLRNFILHYHLVEPSVTISWGDERTVKLLLNSNALLYGGFDWTTNARLYIQKQKDLDVIATTNVVLRNVNRIVRFHRKMADKKLRDSKRAFDTYRHERSRYKHLSKSVTDMGAIFKRPTTILSRTVDENLIEQALNSTLSEDDVRTVLATLADRFRNLSDDAKAAISLEVEELLKKNPRYPNGGAFLNGRKWT
;
A
#
# COMPACT_ATOMS: atom_id res chain seq x y z
N MET A 1 -14.44 11.18 -14.83
CA MET A 1 -15.42 10.08 -15.02
C MET A 1 -15.93 10.14 -16.45
N LEU A 2 -15.59 9.12 -17.25
CA LEU A 2 -16.20 8.94 -18.57
C LEU A 2 -17.66 8.51 -18.40
N LYS A 3 -18.54 8.91 -19.32
CA LYS A 3 -20.00 8.67 -19.22
C LYS A 3 -20.29 7.16 -19.29
N PRO A 4 -21.29 6.63 -18.55
CA PRO A 4 -21.68 5.20 -18.58
C PRO A 4 -21.91 4.62 -19.98
N ASN A 5 -22.33 5.47 -20.93
CA ASN A 5 -22.57 5.10 -22.32
C ASN A 5 -21.28 4.69 -23.08
N PHE A 6 -20.09 5.10 -22.63
CA PHE A 6 -18.83 4.81 -23.31
C PHE A 6 -18.38 3.36 -23.09
N ALA A 7 -18.43 2.86 -21.85
CA ALA A 7 -18.08 1.46 -21.55
C ALA A 7 -19.00 0.46 -22.27
N LEU A 8 -20.29 0.77 -22.33
CA LEU A 8 -21.31 0.00 -23.05
C LEU A 8 -21.11 0.02 -24.57
N PHE A 9 -20.63 1.14 -25.11
CA PHE A 9 -20.25 1.26 -26.52
C PHE A 9 -19.03 0.38 -26.85
N LEU A 10 -17.98 0.44 -26.04
CA LEU A 10 -16.75 -0.34 -26.23
C LEU A 10 -17.03 -1.85 -26.23
N THR A 11 -17.81 -2.32 -25.27
CA THR A 11 -18.19 -3.75 -25.16
C THR A 11 -19.13 -4.20 -26.29
N ARG A 12 -20.15 -3.40 -26.65
CA ARG A 12 -21.07 -3.74 -27.74
C ARG A 12 -20.38 -3.86 -29.10
N HIS A 13 -19.37 -3.02 -29.34
CA HIS A 13 -18.65 -3.00 -30.61
C HIS A 13 -17.38 -3.86 -30.61
N ARG A 14 -17.13 -4.64 -29.54
CA ARG A 14 -16.01 -5.57 -29.42
C ARG A 14 -14.65 -4.93 -29.71
N PHE A 15 -14.48 -3.66 -29.34
CA PHE A 15 -13.16 -3.03 -29.39
C PHE A 15 -12.20 -3.79 -28.47
N ASN A 16 -10.97 -4.00 -28.92
CA ASN A 16 -9.87 -4.38 -28.02
C ASN A 16 -9.21 -3.13 -27.47
N LEU A 17 -8.56 -3.26 -26.31
CA LEU A 17 -7.85 -2.13 -25.68
C LEU A 17 -6.83 -1.46 -26.63
N ARG A 18 -6.15 -2.27 -27.46
CA ARG A 18 -5.19 -1.81 -28.47
C ARG A 18 -5.81 -0.97 -29.59
N ASP A 19 -7.10 -1.14 -29.85
CA ASP A 19 -7.83 -0.41 -30.90
C ASP A 19 -8.21 1.00 -30.44
N VAL A 20 -8.27 1.22 -29.11
CA VAL A 20 -8.68 2.49 -28.50
C VAL A 20 -7.49 3.28 -27.95
N LEU A 21 -6.47 2.56 -27.46
CA LEU A 21 -5.23 3.13 -26.96
C LEU A 21 -4.06 2.57 -27.79
N PRO A 22 -3.87 3.05 -29.03
CA PRO A 22 -2.74 2.65 -29.86
C PRO A 22 -1.44 3.00 -29.13
N THR A 23 -0.51 2.05 -29.07
CA THR A 23 0.77 2.13 -28.36
C THR A 23 1.45 3.49 -28.55
N VAL A 24 1.60 4.23 -27.44
CA VAL A 24 2.15 5.58 -27.45
C VAL A 24 3.61 5.54 -27.07
N SER A 25 4.47 5.86 -28.02
CA SER A 25 5.90 6.17 -27.85
C SER A 25 6.19 7.29 -26.83
N ASN A 26 5.15 7.98 -26.33
CA ASN A 26 5.26 9.14 -25.43
C ASN A 26 4.81 8.87 -23.97
N GLY A 27 4.59 7.62 -23.60
CA GLY A 27 4.16 7.26 -22.24
C GLY A 27 2.68 7.50 -21.96
N LEU A 28 2.21 6.91 -20.87
CA LEU A 28 0.80 6.81 -20.52
C LEU A 28 0.37 7.92 -19.56
N THR A 29 -0.77 8.54 -19.84
CA THR A 29 -1.39 9.50 -18.95
C THR A 29 -2.39 8.83 -18.01
N LEU A 30 -2.71 9.47 -16.88
CA LEU A 30 -3.78 9.03 -15.97
C LEU A 30 -5.13 8.85 -16.71
N HIS A 31 -5.36 9.60 -17.79
CA HIS A 31 -6.57 9.52 -18.58
C HIS A 31 -6.66 8.22 -19.38
N ASP A 32 -5.55 7.75 -19.95
CA ASP A 32 -5.47 6.47 -20.67
C ASP A 32 -5.80 5.30 -19.73
N PHE A 33 -5.35 5.39 -18.48
CA PHE A 33 -5.71 4.42 -17.44
C PHE A 33 -7.20 4.40 -17.10
N GLU A 34 -7.85 5.57 -17.07
CA GLU A 34 -9.31 5.63 -16.83
C GLU A 34 -10.11 5.00 -17.98
N ILE A 35 -9.60 5.06 -19.21
CA ILE A 35 -10.22 4.40 -20.38
C ILE A 35 -9.99 2.87 -20.31
N ALA A 36 -8.77 2.45 -19.97
CA ALA A 36 -8.40 1.04 -19.93
C ALA A 36 -9.23 0.20 -18.94
N LYS A 37 -9.68 0.80 -17.83
CA LYS A 37 -10.56 0.19 -16.82
C LYS A 37 -11.88 -0.38 -17.34
N HIS A 38 -12.29 0.00 -18.55
CA HIS A 38 -13.53 -0.47 -19.15
C HIS A 38 -13.35 -1.75 -19.99
N PHE A 39 -12.13 -2.26 -20.13
CA PHE A 39 -11.82 -3.48 -20.85
C PHE A 39 -11.60 -4.67 -19.90
N PRO A 40 -11.76 -5.91 -20.39
CA PRO A 40 -11.47 -7.10 -19.61
C PRO A 40 -10.05 -7.07 -19.03
N PRO A 41 -9.84 -7.56 -17.78
CA PRO A 41 -8.55 -7.42 -17.11
C PRO A 41 -7.37 -8.02 -17.93
N ASN A 42 -7.53 -9.22 -18.46
CA ASN A 42 -6.54 -9.87 -19.32
C ASN A 42 -6.05 -9.00 -20.50
N GLN A 43 -6.88 -8.12 -21.07
CA GLN A 43 -6.47 -7.21 -22.15
C GLN A 43 -5.60 -6.05 -21.65
N ILE A 44 -5.91 -5.52 -20.45
CA ILE A 44 -5.11 -4.47 -19.78
C ILE A 44 -3.70 -5.01 -19.52
N PHE A 45 -3.60 -6.24 -19.02
CA PHE A 45 -2.32 -6.91 -18.81
C PHE A 45 -1.49 -7.05 -20.08
N ASN A 46 -2.07 -7.63 -21.13
CA ASN A 46 -1.37 -7.91 -22.39
C ASN A 46 -0.98 -6.65 -23.18
N TRP A 47 -1.57 -5.51 -22.86
CA TRP A 47 -1.22 -4.22 -23.45
C TRP A 47 0.03 -3.62 -22.81
N HIS A 48 0.26 -3.82 -21.50
CA HIS A 48 1.44 -3.31 -20.78
C HIS A 48 2.71 -4.18 -20.92
N GLY A 49 2.67 -5.24 -21.73
CA GLY A 49 3.80 -6.12 -22.03
C GLY A 49 4.75 -5.62 -23.13
N GLY A 50 4.34 -4.64 -23.95
CA GLY A 50 5.13 -4.13 -25.08
C GLY A 50 5.88 -2.82 -24.77
N ASP A 51 7.19 -2.83 -25.04
CA ASP A 51 8.18 -1.73 -25.07
C ASP A 51 8.78 -1.13 -23.78
N GLY A 52 10.11 -1.22 -23.70
CA GLY A 52 10.95 -0.97 -22.52
C GLY A 52 11.32 0.50 -22.31
N GLN A 53 10.81 1.06 -21.21
CA GLN A 53 11.42 2.02 -20.26
C GLN A 53 10.29 2.72 -19.46
N LEU A 54 9.12 2.95 -20.07
CA LEU A 54 7.87 3.33 -19.39
C LEU A 54 6.98 2.12 -19.04
N ALA A 55 7.25 0.95 -19.63
CA ALA A 55 6.53 -0.28 -19.32
C ALA A 55 6.70 -0.75 -17.88
N GLU A 56 7.79 -0.42 -17.19
CA GLU A 56 7.97 -0.88 -15.82
C GLU A 56 7.07 -0.16 -14.82
N LEU A 57 6.97 1.17 -14.91
CA LEU A 57 6.02 1.96 -14.14
C LEU A 57 4.57 1.57 -14.51
N GLY A 58 4.30 1.38 -15.81
CA GLY A 58 3.00 0.90 -16.29
C GLY A 58 2.62 -0.47 -15.72
N ARG A 59 3.57 -1.42 -15.69
CA ARG A 59 3.41 -2.74 -15.06
C ARG A 59 3.20 -2.63 -13.55
N ALA A 60 3.93 -1.75 -12.87
CA ALA A 60 3.76 -1.51 -11.43
C ALA A 60 2.37 -0.93 -11.11
N PHE A 61 1.88 0.01 -11.93
CA PHE A 61 0.52 0.53 -11.82
C PHE A 61 -0.54 -0.52 -12.08
N ALA A 62 -0.36 -1.34 -13.13
CA ALA A 62 -1.24 -2.46 -13.40
C ALA A 62 -1.32 -3.38 -12.17
N VAL A 63 -0.18 -3.84 -11.65
CA VAL A 63 -0.12 -4.68 -10.44
C VAL A 63 -0.85 -4.03 -9.25
N ALA A 64 -0.65 -2.74 -9.00
CA ALA A 64 -1.36 -2.02 -7.94
C ALA A 64 -2.88 -1.97 -8.14
N GLN A 65 -3.34 -1.84 -9.38
CA GLN A 65 -4.75 -1.85 -9.74
C GLN A 65 -5.36 -3.25 -9.62
N TYR A 66 -4.62 -4.30 -9.96
CA TYR A 66 -5.08 -5.67 -9.77
C TYR A 66 -5.28 -6.05 -8.31
N MET A 67 -4.37 -5.60 -7.45
CA MET A 67 -4.56 -5.68 -6.00
C MET A 67 -5.82 -4.91 -5.55
N ALA A 68 -6.20 -3.83 -6.25
CA ALA A 68 -7.41 -3.08 -5.97
C ALA A 68 -8.70 -3.79 -6.41
N GLU A 69 -8.66 -4.48 -7.54
CA GLU A 69 -9.79 -5.24 -8.10
C GLU A 69 -9.97 -6.61 -7.43
N ASN A 70 -9.09 -6.97 -6.49
CA ASN A 70 -9.06 -8.26 -5.79
C ASN A 70 -8.94 -9.46 -6.76
N GLY A 71 -8.30 -9.26 -7.91
CA GLY A 71 -8.09 -10.32 -8.90
C GLY A 71 -7.08 -11.33 -8.38
N VAL A 72 -7.56 -12.46 -7.85
CA VAL A 72 -6.71 -13.56 -7.34
C VAL A 72 -6.79 -14.83 -8.19
N GLY A 73 -7.54 -14.81 -9.31
CA GLY A 73 -7.90 -15.99 -10.10
C GLY A 73 -6.91 -16.45 -11.18
N GLU A 74 -5.93 -15.62 -11.57
CA GLU A 74 -4.97 -15.93 -12.66
C GLU A 74 -3.52 -16.02 -12.15
N THR A 75 -3.24 -16.99 -11.28
CA THR A 75 -1.93 -17.16 -10.63
C THR A 75 -0.75 -17.15 -11.59
N GLU A 76 -0.85 -17.78 -12.76
CA GLU A 76 0.25 -17.87 -13.73
C GLU A 76 0.57 -16.54 -14.42
N GLY A 77 -0.46 -15.79 -14.82
CA GLY A 77 -0.29 -14.43 -15.36
C GLY A 77 0.34 -13.50 -14.33
N PHE A 78 -0.05 -13.62 -13.06
CA PHE A 78 0.47 -12.78 -11.98
C PHE A 78 1.94 -13.07 -11.63
N THR A 79 2.35 -14.34 -11.60
CA THR A 79 3.76 -14.72 -11.36
C THR A 79 4.66 -14.14 -12.45
N PHE A 80 4.21 -14.12 -13.71
CA PHE A 80 4.93 -13.48 -14.81
C PHE A 80 5.11 -11.97 -14.58
N TYR A 81 4.05 -11.20 -14.33
CA TYR A 81 4.17 -9.74 -14.14
C TYR A 81 4.97 -9.37 -12.90
N THR A 82 4.79 -10.09 -11.79
CA THR A 82 5.59 -9.85 -10.58
C THR A 82 7.06 -10.19 -10.80
N SER A 83 7.41 -11.12 -11.70
CA SER A 83 8.80 -11.43 -12.06
C SER A 83 9.49 -10.34 -12.90
N LEU A 84 8.73 -9.60 -13.72
CA LEU A 84 9.25 -8.58 -14.64
C LEU A 84 9.51 -7.22 -14.00
N LEU A 85 9.17 -7.05 -12.72
CA LEU A 85 9.39 -5.82 -11.98
C LEU A 85 10.76 -5.85 -11.29
N SER A 86 11.49 -4.73 -11.33
CA SER A 86 12.56 -4.43 -10.37
C SER A 86 12.02 -4.36 -8.95
N ASP A 87 12.92 -4.29 -7.98
CA ASP A 87 12.54 -4.14 -6.58
C ASP A 87 11.94 -2.78 -6.29
N GLU A 88 12.45 -1.74 -6.94
CA GLU A 88 11.95 -0.37 -6.84
C GLU A 88 10.53 -0.26 -7.42
N ALA A 89 10.28 -0.85 -8.59
CA ALA A 89 8.97 -0.85 -9.21
C ALA A 89 7.95 -1.71 -8.44
N TRP A 90 8.41 -2.81 -7.84
CA TRP A 90 7.59 -3.63 -6.95
C TRP A 90 7.20 -2.86 -5.68
N GLU A 91 8.14 -2.18 -5.04
CA GLU A 91 7.84 -1.33 -3.88
C GLU A 91 6.86 -0.21 -4.24
N PHE A 92 7.03 0.41 -5.41
CA PHE A 92 6.09 1.39 -5.92
C PHE A 92 4.68 0.81 -6.05
N ALA A 93 4.53 -0.36 -6.67
CA ALA A 93 3.24 -1.04 -6.82
C ALA A 93 2.58 -1.31 -5.45
N LEU A 94 3.35 -1.80 -4.48
CA LEU A 94 2.86 -2.03 -3.11
C LEU A 94 2.36 -0.73 -2.47
N ARG A 95 3.14 0.35 -2.53
CA ARG A 95 2.76 1.67 -1.97
C ARG A 95 1.51 2.23 -2.64
N PHE A 96 1.28 1.92 -3.92
CA PHE A 96 0.12 2.39 -4.66
C PHE A 96 -1.14 1.54 -4.46
N SER A 97 -1.01 0.32 -3.94
CA SER A 97 -2.14 -0.56 -3.64
C SER A 97 -3.10 0.07 -2.61
N PRO A 98 -4.43 -0.12 -2.74
CA PRO A 98 -5.40 0.47 -1.82
C PRO A 98 -5.22 0.01 -0.38
N TYR A 99 -4.92 -1.28 -0.18
CA TYR A 99 -4.69 -1.83 1.16
C TYR A 99 -3.50 -1.14 1.84
N SER A 100 -2.33 -1.08 1.17
CA SER A 100 -1.15 -0.43 1.75
C SER A 100 -1.36 1.05 2.04
N LYS A 101 -2.06 1.78 1.16
CA LYS A 101 -2.40 3.19 1.40
C LYS A 101 -3.21 3.41 2.67
N VAL A 102 -4.22 2.56 2.90
CA VAL A 102 -5.05 2.65 4.11
C VAL A 102 -4.31 2.16 5.34
N ASP A 103 -3.57 1.07 5.25
CA ASP A 103 -2.76 0.54 6.36
C ASP A 103 -1.73 1.57 6.83
N ASN A 104 -0.98 2.17 5.90
CA ASN A 104 -0.03 3.25 6.21
C ASN A 104 -0.74 4.47 6.83
N ALA A 105 -1.91 4.84 6.33
CA ALA A 105 -2.67 5.95 6.90
C ALA A 105 -3.18 5.62 8.33
N LEU A 106 -3.59 4.39 8.61
CA LEU A 106 -3.97 3.94 9.95
C LEU A 106 -2.77 3.96 10.90
N ASN A 107 -1.60 3.47 10.47
CA ASN A 107 -0.37 3.51 11.26
C ASN A 107 0.04 4.95 11.58
N ASN A 108 -0.09 5.87 10.61
CA ASN A 108 0.14 7.29 10.84
C ASN A 108 -0.87 7.87 11.84
N LEU A 109 -2.14 7.47 11.76
CA LEU A 109 -3.17 7.93 12.70
C LEU A 109 -2.85 7.53 14.15
N GLU A 110 -2.31 6.33 14.35
CA GLU A 110 -1.86 5.86 15.68
C GLU A 110 -0.65 6.62 16.19
N ARG A 111 0.34 6.88 15.32
CA ARG A 111 1.51 7.70 15.66
C ARG A 111 1.11 9.12 16.05
N VAL A 112 0.18 9.73 15.31
CA VAL A 112 -0.36 11.05 15.65
C VAL A 112 -1.07 11.01 17.01
N HIS A 113 -1.91 10.00 17.27
CA HIS A 113 -2.55 9.86 18.58
C HIS A 113 -1.53 9.67 19.73
N ALA A 114 -0.46 8.90 19.52
CA ALA A 114 0.61 8.74 20.50
C ALA A 114 1.32 10.08 20.78
N ALA A 115 1.69 10.83 19.73
CA ALA A 115 2.29 12.15 19.86
C ALA A 115 1.35 13.16 20.56
N MET A 116 0.04 13.09 20.29
CA MET A 116 -0.95 13.92 21.01
C MET A 116 -0.97 13.60 22.49
N ARG A 117 -0.89 12.32 22.86
CA ARG A 117 -0.80 11.88 24.26
C ARG A 117 0.47 12.40 24.94
N GLU A 118 1.61 12.36 24.25
CA GLU A 118 2.87 12.93 24.76
C GLU A 118 2.75 14.43 25.00
N SER A 119 2.09 15.15 24.08
CA SER A 119 1.80 16.57 24.23
C SER A 119 0.89 16.87 25.44
N CYS A 120 -0.14 16.04 25.69
CA CYS A 120 -0.96 16.12 26.91
C CYS A 120 -0.14 15.87 28.19
N ILE A 121 0.81 14.93 28.16
CA ILE A 121 1.73 14.70 29.29
C ILE A 121 2.61 15.94 29.50
N GLY A 122 3.13 16.53 28.41
CA GLY A 122 3.88 17.79 28.46
C GLY A 122 3.09 18.94 29.06
N LEU A 123 1.79 19.05 28.74
CA LEU A 123 0.89 20.05 29.35
C LEU A 123 0.74 19.83 30.86
N ASN A 124 0.55 18.59 31.31
CA ASN A 124 0.46 18.27 32.74
C ASN A 124 1.77 18.59 33.48
N THR A 125 2.91 18.27 32.89
CA THR A 125 4.23 18.59 33.47
C THR A 125 4.44 20.09 33.57
N ALA A 126 4.08 20.84 32.52
CA ALA A 126 4.19 22.30 32.53
C ALA A 126 3.24 22.92 33.58
N MET A 127 2.00 22.41 33.70
CA MET A 127 1.06 22.82 34.74
C MET A 127 1.63 22.61 36.16
N ALA A 128 2.22 21.44 36.42
CA ALA A 128 2.85 21.16 37.71
C ALA A 128 4.05 22.08 37.97
N GLY A 129 4.87 22.36 36.96
CA GLY A 129 5.99 23.30 37.04
C GLY A 129 5.54 24.74 37.31
N MET A 130 4.48 25.19 36.64
CA MET A 130 3.85 26.50 36.89
C MET A 130 3.30 26.59 38.33
N ALA A 131 2.61 25.55 38.81
CA ALA A 131 2.09 25.52 40.17
C ALA A 131 3.20 25.58 41.22
N ALA A 132 4.27 24.80 41.04
CA ALA A 132 5.43 24.83 41.92
C ALA A 132 6.13 26.20 41.91
N ALA A 133 6.24 26.84 40.73
CA ALA A 133 6.81 28.19 40.61
C ALA A 133 5.96 29.24 41.33
N MET A 134 4.62 29.14 41.29
CA MET A 134 3.72 30.01 42.05
C MET A 134 3.84 29.83 43.57
N GLU A 135 4.07 28.60 44.04
CA GLU A 135 4.18 28.30 45.47
C GLU A 135 5.54 28.69 46.08
N LEU A 136 6.62 28.66 45.29
CA LEU A 136 7.99 28.84 45.77
C LEU A 136 8.51 30.29 45.74
N HIS A 137 7.91 31.19 44.94
CA HIS A 137 8.51 32.52 44.68
C HIS A 137 7.49 33.67 44.65
N ASP A 138 7.57 34.57 45.63
CA ASP A 138 6.78 35.81 45.67
C ASP A 138 7.35 36.95 44.79
N ARG A 139 8.54 36.79 44.18
CA ARG A 139 9.19 37.89 43.40
C ARG A 139 9.87 37.50 42.09
N ASP A 140 10.26 36.24 41.88
CA ASP A 140 10.88 35.80 40.63
C ASP A 140 9.90 35.00 39.77
N THR A 141 9.35 35.65 38.75
CA THR A 141 8.39 35.06 37.81
C THR A 141 9.07 34.29 36.68
N SER A 142 10.40 34.29 36.58
CA SER A 142 11.13 33.69 35.45
C SER A 142 10.87 32.19 35.30
N ALA A 143 10.80 31.47 36.42
CA ALA A 143 10.46 30.04 36.43
C ALA A 143 9.03 29.81 35.94
N TYR A 144 8.07 30.64 36.38
CA TYR A 144 6.68 30.55 35.94
C TYR A 144 6.55 30.81 34.44
N VAL A 145 7.15 31.90 33.93
CA VAL A 145 7.13 32.27 32.51
C VAL A 145 7.76 31.19 31.63
N ARG A 146 8.83 30.54 32.10
CA ARG A 146 9.46 29.41 31.40
C ARG A 146 8.51 28.22 31.28
N GLU A 147 7.84 27.83 32.37
CA GLU A 147 6.89 26.71 32.33
C GLU A 147 5.61 27.08 31.56
N GLN A 148 5.17 28.33 31.62
CA GLN A 148 4.08 28.86 30.80
C GLN A 148 4.41 28.76 29.30
N SER A 149 5.63 29.13 28.91
CA SER A 149 6.10 28.99 27.52
C SER A 149 6.09 27.53 27.05
N LYS A 150 6.47 26.59 27.93
CA LYS A 150 6.36 25.15 27.64
C LYS A 150 4.89 24.72 27.51
N ALA A 151 4.00 25.21 28.37
CA ALA A 151 2.57 24.94 28.28
C ALA A 151 1.99 25.42 26.94
N THR A 152 2.30 26.66 26.52
CA THR A 152 1.89 27.21 25.23
C THR A 152 2.43 26.39 24.06
N SER A 153 3.72 26.01 24.10
CA SER A 153 4.34 25.17 23.06
C SER A 153 3.68 23.79 22.95
N ASN A 154 3.41 23.13 24.07
CA ASN A 154 2.69 21.86 24.10
C ASN A 154 1.25 22.03 23.58
N LEU A 155 0.55 23.11 23.94
CA LEU A 155 -0.80 23.37 23.46
C LEU A 155 -0.86 23.60 21.94
N LEU A 156 0.09 24.38 21.41
CA LEU A 156 0.26 24.56 19.97
C LEU A 156 0.54 23.21 19.28
N THR A 157 1.44 22.41 19.85
CA THR A 157 1.77 21.07 19.33
C THR A 157 0.54 20.16 19.31
N PHE A 158 -0.24 20.12 20.40
CA PHE A 158 -1.48 19.36 20.46
C PHE A 158 -2.46 19.76 19.36
N SER A 159 -2.70 21.07 19.20
CA SER A 159 -3.62 21.59 18.18
C SER A 159 -3.14 21.34 16.75
N ALA A 160 -1.83 21.38 16.50
CA ALA A 160 -1.22 21.03 15.22
C ALA A 160 -1.36 19.52 14.90
N LEU A 161 -1.13 18.66 15.90
CA LEU A 161 -1.33 17.22 15.77
C LEU A 161 -2.80 16.89 15.54
N TYR A 162 -3.72 17.62 16.16
CA TYR A 162 -5.16 17.45 15.93
C TYR A 162 -5.56 17.80 14.47
N ALA A 163 -4.97 18.85 13.89
CA ALA A 163 -5.16 19.15 12.47
C ALA A 163 -4.64 18.02 11.56
N SER A 164 -3.43 17.52 11.83
CA SER A 164 -2.86 16.37 11.12
C SER A 164 -3.74 15.11 11.25
N TYR A 165 -4.30 14.86 12.43
CA TYR A 165 -5.24 13.78 12.68
C TYR A 165 -6.47 13.88 11.75
N ILE A 166 -7.06 15.08 11.63
CA ILE A 166 -8.21 15.32 10.74
C ILE A 166 -7.84 15.02 9.28
N GLU A 167 -6.67 15.46 8.81
CA GLU A 167 -6.20 15.19 7.44
C GLU A 167 -6.03 13.70 7.17
N VAL A 168 -5.44 12.94 8.10
CA VAL A 168 -5.27 11.50 7.96
C VAL A 168 -6.63 10.79 7.94
N CYS A 169 -7.58 11.20 8.79
CA CYS A 169 -8.95 10.70 8.74
C CYS A 169 -9.62 10.97 7.39
N TYR A 170 -9.41 12.14 6.79
CA TYR A 170 -9.91 12.43 5.44
C TYR A 170 -9.34 11.50 4.38
N ARG A 171 -8.03 11.21 4.43
CA ARG A 171 -7.39 10.27 3.49
C ARG A 171 -7.95 8.85 3.63
N ILE A 172 -8.09 8.34 4.86
CA ILE A 172 -8.68 7.02 5.11
C ILE A 172 -10.10 6.97 4.56
N ARG A 173 -10.89 8.02 4.78
CA ARG A 173 -12.26 8.12 4.28
C ARG A 173 -12.33 8.12 2.75
N ASP A 174 -11.46 8.86 2.08
CA ASP A 174 -11.38 8.90 0.62
C ASP A 174 -10.95 7.54 0.06
N TYR A 175 -9.90 6.92 0.61
CA TYR A 175 -9.44 5.60 0.19
C TYR A 175 -10.46 4.49 0.44
N CYS A 176 -11.27 4.59 1.50
CA CYS A 176 -12.35 3.63 1.78
C CYS A 176 -13.64 3.89 0.99
N GLY A 177 -13.68 4.91 0.12
CA GLY A 177 -14.88 5.29 -0.64
C GLY A 177 -16.03 5.76 0.27
N LEU A 178 -15.72 6.51 1.33
CA LEU A 178 -16.67 6.95 2.35
C LEU A 178 -16.86 8.46 2.40
N LYS A 179 -16.25 9.21 1.47
CA LYS A 179 -16.25 10.67 1.44
C LYS A 179 -17.66 11.27 1.55
N GLU A 180 -18.57 10.69 0.79
CA GLU A 180 -19.98 11.09 0.73
C GLU A 180 -20.92 10.22 1.59
N SER A 181 -20.38 9.31 2.41
CA SER A 181 -21.20 8.43 3.23
C SER A 181 -21.83 9.19 4.40
N GLN A 182 -23.14 9.44 4.30
CA GLN A 182 -23.91 10.05 5.40
C GLN A 182 -23.94 9.17 6.65
N ALA A 183 -23.99 7.85 6.49
CA ALA A 183 -23.95 6.90 7.61
C ALA A 183 -22.64 7.01 8.40
N TYR A 184 -21.50 7.17 7.70
CA TYR A 184 -20.21 7.41 8.32
C TYR A 184 -20.19 8.75 9.08
N ARG A 185 -20.67 9.85 8.46
CA ARG A 185 -20.73 11.17 9.13
C ARG A 185 -21.56 11.10 10.41
N ARG A 186 -22.71 10.42 10.39
CA ARG A 186 -23.54 10.20 11.58
C ARG A 186 -22.82 9.35 12.63
N ALA A 187 -22.09 8.31 12.24
CA ALA A 187 -21.34 7.46 13.18
C ALA A 187 -20.24 8.24 13.89
N ILE A 188 -19.47 9.07 13.17
CA ILE A 188 -18.49 9.98 13.77
C ILE A 188 -19.17 10.98 14.70
N GLY A 189 -20.28 11.59 14.26
CA GLY A 189 -21.08 12.49 15.10
C GLY A 189 -21.55 11.84 16.41
N ARG A 190 -21.95 10.56 16.39
CA ARG A 190 -22.30 9.81 17.61
C ARG A 190 -21.11 9.49 18.50
N LEU A 191 -19.92 9.29 17.93
CA LEU A 191 -18.71 9.03 18.72
C LEU A 191 -18.28 10.27 19.49
N ILE A 192 -18.39 11.44 18.86
CA ILE A 192 -18.09 12.73 19.48
C ILE A 192 -19.23 13.14 20.43
N GLY A 193 -20.49 12.94 20.03
CA GLY A 193 -21.65 13.25 20.84
C GLY A 193 -21.73 14.74 21.20
N GLU A 194 -21.97 15.01 22.48
CA GLU A 194 -22.10 16.37 23.03
C GLU A 194 -20.76 17.13 23.09
N GLU A 195 -19.63 16.43 22.89
CA GLU A 195 -18.27 16.96 23.02
C GLU A 195 -17.77 17.63 21.72
N SER A 196 -18.70 17.98 20.82
CA SER A 196 -18.39 18.59 19.52
C SER A 196 -17.74 19.97 19.64
N GLY A 197 -18.08 20.72 20.69
CA GLY A 197 -17.53 22.04 20.94
C GLY A 197 -16.04 22.01 21.30
N GLU A 198 -15.62 21.01 22.10
CA GLU A 198 -14.24 20.76 22.50
C GLU A 198 -13.36 20.41 21.29
N HIS A 199 -13.89 19.60 20.36
CA HIS A 199 -13.22 19.26 19.12
C HIS A 199 -13.09 20.45 18.17
N ASP A 200 -14.18 21.21 17.98
CA ASP A 200 -14.15 22.41 17.14
C ASP A 200 -13.24 23.50 17.73
N PHE A 201 -13.20 23.61 19.06
CA PHE A 201 -12.25 24.46 19.76
C PHE A 201 -10.80 24.01 19.50
N ALA A 202 -10.46 22.74 19.71
CA ALA A 202 -9.11 22.23 19.45
C ALA A 202 -8.67 22.42 17.99
N LYS A 203 -9.61 22.33 17.05
CA LYS A 203 -9.40 22.62 15.63
C LYS A 203 -9.08 24.09 15.37
N GLY A 204 -9.85 25.01 15.95
CA GLY A 204 -9.68 26.45 15.78
C GLY A 204 -8.46 27.01 16.52
N LEU A 205 -8.09 26.40 17.63
CA LEU A 205 -7.04 26.87 18.54
C LEU A 205 -5.69 27.04 17.86
N ARG A 206 -5.31 26.13 16.95
CA ARG A 206 -4.06 26.26 16.19
C ARG A 206 -4.00 27.57 15.40
N ASN A 207 -5.06 27.87 14.67
CA ASN A 207 -5.13 29.05 13.81
C ASN A 207 -5.21 30.33 14.66
N PHE A 208 -5.91 30.26 15.80
CA PHE A 208 -5.93 31.35 16.78
C PHE A 208 -4.51 31.68 17.28
N ILE A 209 -3.76 30.67 17.74
CA ILE A 209 -2.39 30.83 18.25
C ILE A 209 -1.44 31.38 17.16
N LEU A 210 -1.56 30.88 15.93
CA LEU A 210 -0.64 31.24 14.84
C LEU A 210 -0.91 32.61 14.22
N HIS A 211 -2.16 33.08 14.21
CA HIS A 211 -2.55 34.23 13.39
C HIS A 211 -3.15 35.41 14.16
N TYR A 212 -3.53 35.22 15.43
CA TYR A 212 -4.24 36.26 16.17
C TYR A 212 -3.50 36.65 17.45
N HIS A 213 -3.34 35.73 18.39
CA HIS A 213 -2.74 36.03 19.68
C HIS A 213 -1.91 34.87 20.20
N LEU A 214 -0.78 35.19 20.84
CA LEU A 214 -0.08 34.23 21.68
C LEU A 214 -1.00 33.87 22.85
N VAL A 215 -1.38 32.60 22.94
CA VAL A 215 -2.16 32.10 24.06
C VAL A 215 -1.23 31.87 25.23
N GLU A 216 -1.53 32.52 26.35
CA GLU A 216 -0.79 32.39 27.60
C GLU A 216 -1.66 31.68 28.64
N PRO A 217 -1.50 30.35 28.81
CA PRO A 217 -2.21 29.61 29.83
C PRO A 217 -1.86 30.15 31.22
N SER A 218 -2.82 30.16 32.13
CA SER A 218 -2.61 30.48 33.53
C SER A 218 -2.85 29.25 34.39
N VAL A 219 -2.23 29.18 35.57
CA VAL A 219 -2.55 28.13 36.55
C VAL A 219 -3.39 28.72 37.67
N THR A 220 -4.38 27.95 38.12
CA THR A 220 -5.12 28.22 39.36
C THR A 220 -4.95 27.04 40.30
N ILE A 221 -4.56 27.34 41.54
CA ILE A 221 -4.42 26.37 42.63
C ILE A 221 -5.58 26.61 43.59
N SER A 222 -6.41 25.59 43.80
CA SER A 222 -7.51 25.63 44.76
C SER A 222 -7.22 24.72 45.94
N TRP A 223 -7.33 25.27 47.14
CA TRP A 223 -7.11 24.59 48.41
C TRP A 223 -8.46 24.27 49.04
N GLY A 224 -9.04 23.11 48.68
CA GLY A 224 -10.21 22.51 49.33
C GLY A 224 -9.79 21.29 50.16
N ASP A 225 -10.70 20.31 50.31
CA ASP A 225 -10.39 19.01 50.96
C ASP A 225 -9.24 18.27 50.24
N GLU A 226 -9.11 18.48 48.92
CA GLU A 226 -7.96 18.06 48.14
C GLU A 226 -7.39 19.27 47.37
N ARG A 227 -6.05 19.32 47.27
CA ARG A 227 -5.34 20.31 46.45
C ARG A 227 -5.62 20.03 44.98
N THR A 228 -6.24 20.97 44.28
CA THR A 228 -6.48 20.87 42.83
C THR A 228 -5.75 21.98 42.07
N VAL A 229 -5.12 21.58 40.96
CA VAL A 229 -4.39 22.48 40.07
C VAL A 229 -5.02 22.39 38.69
N LYS A 230 -5.36 23.55 38.10
CA LYS A 230 -5.94 23.63 36.76
C LYS A 230 -5.11 24.54 35.88
N LEU A 231 -4.92 24.13 34.62
CA LEU A 231 -4.36 24.95 33.56
C LEU A 231 -5.50 25.58 32.76
N LEU A 232 -5.59 26.90 32.79
CA LEU A 232 -6.73 27.66 32.35
C LEU A 232 -6.41 28.56 31.15
N LEU A 233 -7.39 28.72 30.26
CA LEU A 233 -7.42 29.79 29.25
C LEU A 233 -8.57 30.74 29.53
N ASN A 234 -8.30 32.02 29.45
CA ASN A 234 -9.32 33.05 29.63
C ASN A 234 -10.28 33.07 28.43
N SER A 235 -11.56 32.73 28.65
CA SER A 235 -12.57 32.67 27.59
C SER A 235 -12.83 34.02 26.95
N ASN A 236 -12.77 35.12 27.71
CA ASN A 236 -12.96 36.46 27.16
C ASN A 236 -11.84 36.82 26.18
N ALA A 237 -10.58 36.49 26.52
CA ALA A 237 -9.45 36.71 25.61
C ALA A 237 -9.63 35.93 24.30
N LEU A 238 -10.14 34.70 24.37
CA LEU A 238 -10.43 33.88 23.18
C LEU A 238 -11.59 34.44 22.33
N LEU A 239 -12.68 34.89 22.97
CA LEU A 239 -13.89 35.36 22.28
C LEU A 239 -13.74 36.75 21.66
N TYR A 240 -13.00 37.64 22.32
CA TYR A 240 -12.83 39.04 21.89
C TYR A 240 -11.50 39.29 21.16
N GLY A 241 -10.65 38.27 20.99
CA GLY A 241 -9.41 38.33 20.22
C GLY A 241 -9.56 38.37 18.69
N GLY A 242 -10.77 38.64 18.17
CA GLY A 242 -11.03 38.86 16.74
C GLY A 242 -11.06 37.61 15.84
N PHE A 243 -10.85 36.41 16.38
CA PHE A 243 -10.95 35.15 15.62
C PHE A 243 -12.40 34.69 15.44
N ASP A 244 -12.73 34.25 14.23
CA ASP A 244 -14.05 33.75 13.88
C ASP A 244 -14.20 32.26 14.29
N TRP A 245 -14.55 32.04 15.54
CA TRP A 245 -14.83 30.71 16.08
C TRP A 245 -16.11 30.13 15.45
N THR A 246 -16.09 28.83 15.12
CA THR A 246 -17.31 28.12 14.71
C THR A 246 -18.37 28.17 15.81
N THR A 247 -19.65 28.03 15.45
CA THR A 247 -20.76 28.11 16.42
C THR A 247 -20.58 27.17 17.61
N ASN A 248 -20.19 25.91 17.40
CA ASN A 248 -20.01 24.96 18.50
C ASN A 248 -18.80 25.31 19.37
N ALA A 249 -17.67 25.73 18.76
CA ALA A 249 -16.51 26.19 19.51
C ALA A 249 -16.84 27.42 20.35
N ARG A 250 -17.55 28.38 19.78
CA ARG A 250 -18.00 29.60 20.46
C ARG A 250 -18.91 29.28 21.64
N LEU A 251 -19.92 28.43 21.44
CA LEU A 251 -20.82 27.98 22.50
C LEU A 251 -20.04 27.28 23.61
N TYR A 252 -19.05 26.46 23.27
CA TYR A 252 -18.18 25.80 24.22
C TYR A 252 -17.33 26.80 25.04
N ILE A 253 -16.65 27.73 24.38
CA ILE A 253 -15.85 28.77 25.04
C ILE A 253 -16.71 29.60 25.99
N GLN A 254 -17.97 29.87 25.63
CA GLN A 254 -18.92 30.64 26.43
C GLN A 254 -19.46 29.90 27.67
N LYS A 255 -19.30 28.57 27.78
CA LYS A 255 -19.83 27.80 28.92
C LYS A 255 -19.21 28.20 30.25
N GLN A 256 -17.96 28.65 30.25
CA GLN A 256 -17.20 28.95 31.46
C GLN A 256 -16.34 30.19 31.25
N LYS A 257 -16.06 30.93 32.33
CA LYS A 257 -15.17 32.10 32.32
C LYS A 257 -13.74 31.74 31.94
N ASP A 258 -13.29 30.57 32.39
CA ASP A 258 -11.96 30.03 32.15
C ASP A 258 -12.09 28.57 31.72
N LEU A 259 -11.36 28.18 30.66
CA LEU A 259 -11.39 26.83 30.10
C LEU A 259 -10.25 25.98 30.65
N ASP A 260 -10.59 24.83 31.21
CA ASP A 260 -9.60 23.84 31.66
C ASP A 260 -8.98 23.10 30.46
N VAL A 261 -7.74 23.44 30.13
CA VAL A 261 -7.00 22.91 28.99
C VAL A 261 -6.77 21.40 29.14
N ILE A 262 -6.45 20.94 30.34
CA ILE A 262 -6.16 19.51 30.58
C ILE A 262 -7.43 18.69 30.41
N ALA A 263 -8.55 19.15 30.98
CA ALA A 263 -9.85 18.50 30.81
C ALA A 263 -10.24 18.44 29.32
N THR A 264 -10.11 19.56 28.61
CA THR A 264 -10.44 19.67 27.17
C THR A 264 -9.63 18.71 26.32
N THR A 265 -8.30 18.75 26.47
CA THR A 265 -7.39 17.91 25.68
C THR A 265 -7.57 16.42 25.97
N ASN A 266 -7.87 16.04 27.21
CA ASN A 266 -8.18 14.65 27.58
C ASN A 266 -9.48 14.15 26.95
N VAL A 267 -10.53 14.98 26.93
CA VAL A 267 -11.80 14.64 26.25
C VAL A 267 -11.57 14.41 24.76
N VAL A 268 -10.88 15.35 24.10
CA VAL A 268 -10.53 15.25 22.67
C VAL A 268 -9.70 14.01 22.40
N LEU A 269 -8.66 13.73 23.21
CA LEU A 269 -7.77 12.58 23.05
C LEU A 269 -8.53 11.25 23.20
N ARG A 270 -9.43 11.15 24.19
CA ARG A 270 -10.27 9.97 24.41
C ARG A 270 -11.16 9.69 23.19
N ASN A 271 -11.76 10.72 22.61
CA ASN A 271 -12.59 10.59 21.42
C ASN A 271 -11.78 10.26 20.18
N VAL A 272 -10.60 10.88 20.01
CA VAL A 272 -9.66 10.53 18.94
C VAL A 272 -9.34 9.04 18.99
N ASN A 273 -8.98 8.48 20.15
CA ASN A 273 -8.72 7.05 20.30
C ASN A 273 -9.91 6.17 19.88
N ARG A 274 -11.14 6.53 20.30
CA ARG A 274 -12.37 5.83 19.89
C ARG A 274 -12.55 5.87 18.37
N ILE A 275 -12.29 7.03 17.76
CA ILE A 275 -12.39 7.22 16.31
C ILE A 275 -11.28 6.46 15.57
N VAL A 276 -10.05 6.39 16.08
CA VAL A 276 -8.96 5.57 15.51
C VAL A 276 -9.39 4.11 15.46
N ARG A 277 -9.90 3.57 16.57
CA ARG A 277 -10.42 2.18 16.64
C ARG A 277 -11.57 1.95 15.65
N PHE A 278 -12.46 2.94 15.51
CA PHE A 278 -13.55 2.88 14.54
C PHE A 278 -13.02 2.82 13.09
N HIS A 279 -12.04 3.66 12.74
CA HIS A 279 -11.40 3.64 11.43
C HIS A 279 -10.72 2.30 11.13
N ARG A 280 -9.98 1.74 12.09
CA ARG A 280 -9.36 0.41 11.93
C ARG A 280 -10.41 -0.67 11.67
N LYS A 281 -11.42 -0.79 12.54
CA LYS A 281 -12.49 -1.79 12.39
C LYS A 281 -13.20 -1.69 11.03
N MET A 282 -13.42 -0.46 10.57
CA MET A 282 -14.07 -0.19 9.30
C MET A 282 -13.19 -0.52 8.10
N ALA A 283 -11.92 -0.12 8.14
CA ALA A 283 -10.94 -0.44 7.11
C ALA A 283 -10.72 -1.95 7.00
N ASP A 284 -10.55 -2.65 8.12
CA ASP A 284 -10.41 -4.12 8.15
C ASP A 284 -11.60 -4.84 7.52
N LYS A 285 -12.81 -4.32 7.74
CA LYS A 285 -14.03 -4.87 7.11
C LYS A 285 -14.05 -4.61 5.61
N LYS A 286 -13.74 -3.39 5.18
CA LYS A 286 -13.82 -2.99 3.77
C LYS A 286 -12.69 -3.53 2.90
N LEU A 287 -11.50 -3.69 3.47
CA LEU A 287 -10.29 -4.05 2.74
C LEU A 287 -9.90 -5.51 2.94
N ARG A 288 -10.80 -6.35 3.47
CA ARG A 288 -10.51 -7.77 3.69
C ARG A 288 -10.04 -8.47 2.41
N ASP A 289 -10.73 -8.22 1.31
CA ASP A 289 -10.42 -8.85 0.03
C ASP A 289 -9.15 -8.24 -0.59
N SER A 290 -8.98 -6.91 -0.47
CA SER A 290 -7.78 -6.21 -0.94
C SER A 290 -6.54 -6.58 -0.14
N LYS A 291 -6.69 -6.88 1.16
CA LYS A 291 -5.65 -7.44 2.00
C LYS A 291 -5.25 -8.83 1.53
N ARG A 292 -6.24 -9.70 1.28
CA ARG A 292 -5.99 -11.05 0.76
C ARG A 292 -5.23 -10.99 -0.56
N ALA A 293 -5.67 -10.15 -1.49
CA ALA A 293 -4.96 -9.92 -2.74
C ALA A 293 -3.54 -9.41 -2.49
N PHE A 294 -3.38 -8.35 -1.68
CA PHE A 294 -2.06 -7.81 -1.33
C PHE A 294 -1.10 -8.88 -0.77
N ASP A 295 -1.55 -9.69 0.19
CA ASP A 295 -0.75 -10.74 0.82
C ASP A 295 -0.39 -11.86 -0.17
N THR A 296 -1.33 -12.29 -1.04
CA THR A 296 -1.06 -13.26 -2.10
C THR A 296 0.00 -12.76 -3.07
N TYR A 297 -0.11 -11.51 -3.54
CA TYR A 297 0.84 -10.94 -4.48
C TYR A 297 2.24 -10.79 -3.85
N ARG A 298 2.30 -10.44 -2.56
CA ARG A 298 3.57 -10.40 -1.80
C ARG A 298 4.19 -11.78 -1.65
N HIS A 299 3.38 -12.81 -1.42
CA HIS A 299 3.84 -14.19 -1.36
C HIS A 299 4.44 -14.64 -2.70
N GLU A 300 3.74 -14.40 -3.81
CA GLU A 300 4.22 -14.77 -5.16
C GLU A 300 5.55 -14.07 -5.51
N ARG A 301 5.70 -12.77 -5.22
CA ARG A 301 6.99 -12.08 -5.42
C ARG A 301 8.10 -12.70 -4.56
N SER A 302 7.82 -13.06 -3.32
CA SER A 302 8.79 -13.71 -2.44
C SER A 302 9.19 -15.09 -2.96
N ARG A 303 8.21 -15.88 -3.42
CA ARG A 303 8.42 -17.19 -4.04
C ARG A 303 9.28 -17.06 -5.30
N TYR A 304 8.98 -16.10 -6.17
CA TYR A 304 9.82 -15.80 -7.34
C TYR A 304 11.25 -15.46 -6.95
N LYS A 305 11.46 -14.55 -5.99
CA LYS A 305 12.81 -14.21 -5.52
C LYS A 305 13.56 -15.40 -4.93
N HIS A 306 12.85 -16.26 -4.20
CA HIS A 306 13.45 -17.48 -3.67
C HIS A 306 13.86 -18.42 -4.81
N LEU A 307 12.98 -18.64 -5.79
CA LEU A 307 13.26 -19.47 -6.96
C LEU A 307 14.41 -18.89 -7.79
N SER A 308 14.39 -17.59 -8.09
CA SER A 308 15.47 -16.93 -8.84
C SER A 308 16.80 -17.00 -8.10
N LYS A 309 16.81 -16.83 -6.77
CA LYS A 309 18.00 -17.02 -5.92
C LYS A 309 18.46 -18.46 -5.86
N SER A 310 17.55 -19.43 -5.81
CA SER A 310 17.90 -20.85 -5.85
C SER A 310 18.42 -21.30 -7.22
N VAL A 311 17.96 -20.64 -8.30
CA VAL A 311 18.46 -20.84 -9.67
C VAL A 311 19.79 -20.09 -9.90
N THR A 312 20.02 -18.98 -9.20
CA THR A 312 21.30 -18.24 -9.21
C THR A 312 22.31 -18.73 -8.17
N ASP A 313 21.94 -19.66 -7.30
CA ASP A 313 22.89 -20.45 -6.52
C ASP A 313 23.49 -21.54 -7.43
N MET A 314 24.26 -21.09 -8.43
CA MET A 314 25.02 -21.97 -9.29
C MET A 314 25.92 -22.91 -8.46
N GLY A 315 26.36 -22.49 -7.27
CA GLY A 315 27.16 -23.32 -6.35
C GLY A 315 26.41 -24.52 -5.77
N ALA A 316 25.10 -24.42 -5.53
CA ALA A 316 24.26 -25.54 -5.11
C ALA A 316 23.82 -26.43 -6.29
N ILE A 317 23.63 -25.85 -7.48
CA ILE A 317 23.22 -26.57 -8.70
C ILE A 317 24.37 -27.37 -9.32
N PHE A 318 25.63 -26.91 -9.20
CA PHE A 318 26.81 -27.63 -9.70
C PHE A 318 27.14 -28.96 -8.98
N LYS A 319 26.31 -29.41 -8.02
CA LYS A 319 26.44 -30.74 -7.42
C LYS A 319 25.64 -31.85 -8.12
N ARG A 320 24.94 -31.55 -9.23
CA ARG A 320 24.41 -32.58 -10.14
C ARG A 320 24.80 -32.24 -11.58
N PRO A 321 25.53 -33.10 -12.30
CA PRO A 321 25.92 -32.84 -13.68
C PRO A 321 24.68 -32.98 -14.58
N THR A 322 24.00 -31.87 -14.86
CA THR A 322 23.00 -31.80 -15.95
C THR A 322 23.72 -31.54 -17.27
N THR A 323 23.40 -32.34 -18.29
CA THR A 323 23.95 -32.27 -19.64
C THR A 323 23.59 -30.96 -20.34
N ILE A 324 24.35 -30.53 -21.34
CA ILE A 324 24.09 -29.28 -22.09
C ILE A 324 22.74 -29.37 -22.83
N LEU A 325 22.36 -30.56 -23.30
CA LEU A 325 21.09 -30.83 -23.96
C LEU A 325 19.89 -30.59 -23.03
N SER A 326 19.92 -31.09 -21.79
CA SER A 326 18.83 -30.89 -20.80
C SER A 326 18.68 -29.44 -20.32
N ARG A 327 19.69 -28.60 -20.55
CA ARG A 327 19.63 -27.15 -20.28
C ARG A 327 19.04 -26.34 -21.43
N THR A 328 19.06 -26.89 -22.63
CA THR A 328 18.65 -26.18 -23.87
C THR A 328 17.32 -26.68 -24.40
N VAL A 329 16.98 -27.96 -24.17
CA VAL A 329 15.75 -28.62 -24.57
C VAL A 329 15.07 -29.21 -23.33
N ASP A 330 13.74 -29.06 -23.24
CA ASP A 330 12.93 -29.66 -22.17
C ASP A 330 13.12 -31.18 -22.12
N GLU A 331 13.37 -31.74 -20.93
CA GLU A 331 13.60 -33.17 -20.73
C GLU A 331 12.48 -34.04 -21.30
N ASN A 332 11.22 -33.58 -21.24
CA ASN A 332 10.09 -34.31 -21.80
C ASN A 332 10.13 -34.37 -23.33
N LEU A 333 10.65 -33.31 -23.98
CA LEU A 333 10.82 -33.27 -25.44
C LEU A 333 11.99 -34.14 -25.88
N ILE A 334 13.05 -34.20 -25.07
CA ILE A 334 14.18 -35.12 -25.30
C ILE A 334 13.68 -36.57 -25.25
N GLU A 335 12.92 -36.94 -24.22
CA GLU A 335 12.36 -38.28 -24.08
C GLU A 335 11.38 -38.63 -25.21
N GLN A 336 10.49 -37.70 -25.59
CA GLN A 336 9.57 -37.90 -26.70
C GLN A 336 10.28 -38.07 -28.04
N ALA A 337 11.34 -37.29 -28.30
CA ALA A 337 12.12 -37.41 -29.54
C ALA A 337 12.87 -38.74 -29.59
N LEU A 338 13.52 -39.15 -28.49
CA LEU A 338 14.26 -40.41 -28.40
C LEU A 338 13.34 -41.64 -28.54
N ASN A 339 12.11 -41.57 -28.01
CA ASN A 339 11.11 -42.64 -28.07
C ASN A 339 10.18 -42.57 -29.31
N SER A 340 10.41 -41.62 -30.21
CA SER A 340 9.61 -41.46 -31.43
C SER A 340 9.91 -42.54 -32.48
N THR A 341 9.00 -42.70 -33.44
CA THR A 341 9.17 -43.61 -34.58
C THR A 341 10.09 -43.07 -35.69
N LEU A 342 10.68 -41.88 -35.51
CA LEU A 342 11.58 -41.24 -36.47
C LEU A 342 12.86 -42.05 -36.69
N SER A 343 13.66 -41.83 -37.74
CA SER A 343 14.99 -42.46 -37.82
C SER A 343 15.97 -41.83 -36.81
N GLU A 344 17.09 -42.48 -36.48
CA GLU A 344 18.09 -41.88 -35.57
C GLU A 344 18.65 -40.56 -36.13
N ASP A 345 18.83 -40.47 -37.45
CA ASP A 345 19.30 -39.25 -38.12
C ASP A 345 18.28 -38.11 -38.02
N ASP A 346 16.98 -38.43 -38.12
CA ASP A 346 15.90 -37.46 -37.92
C ASP A 346 15.82 -37.00 -36.47
N VAL A 347 15.99 -37.90 -35.50
CA VAL A 347 16.01 -37.54 -34.06
C VAL A 347 17.19 -36.61 -33.75
N ARG A 348 18.38 -36.86 -34.31
CA ARG A 348 19.53 -35.95 -34.17
C ARG A 348 19.20 -34.57 -34.73
N THR A 349 18.60 -34.51 -35.91
CA THR A 349 18.25 -33.26 -36.58
C THR A 349 17.21 -32.47 -35.79
N VAL A 350 16.18 -33.14 -35.26
CA VAL A 350 15.13 -32.53 -34.44
C VAL A 350 15.72 -31.98 -33.14
N LEU A 351 16.51 -32.76 -32.41
CA LEU A 351 17.10 -32.32 -31.13
C LEU A 351 18.11 -31.18 -31.31
N ALA A 352 18.93 -31.22 -32.36
CA ALA A 352 19.84 -30.13 -32.69
C ALA A 352 19.09 -28.83 -33.06
N THR A 353 18.01 -28.95 -33.84
CA THR A 353 17.19 -27.80 -34.23
C THR A 353 16.44 -27.20 -33.05
N LEU A 354 15.94 -28.04 -32.13
CA LEU A 354 15.29 -27.60 -30.91
C LEU A 354 16.28 -26.92 -29.95
N ALA A 355 17.49 -27.46 -29.84
CA ALA A 355 18.53 -26.90 -28.99
C ALA A 355 19.02 -25.53 -29.50
N ASP A 356 19.15 -25.34 -30.81
CA ASP A 356 19.54 -24.06 -31.44
C ASP A 356 18.35 -23.25 -31.98
N ARG A 357 17.15 -23.38 -31.40
CA ARG A 357 15.92 -22.73 -31.91
C ARG A 357 16.00 -21.20 -32.01
N PHE A 358 16.89 -20.57 -31.23
CA PHE A 358 17.14 -19.13 -31.22
C PHE A 358 18.44 -18.73 -31.96
N ARG A 359 19.13 -19.68 -32.61
CA ARG A 359 20.37 -19.48 -33.39
C ARG A 359 21.47 -18.74 -32.63
N ASN A 360 21.62 -19.05 -31.35
CA ASN A 360 22.50 -18.34 -30.42
C ASN A 360 23.55 -19.25 -29.77
N LEU A 361 23.61 -20.54 -30.14
CA LEU A 361 24.63 -21.45 -29.65
C LEU A 361 25.95 -21.31 -30.44
N SER A 362 27.09 -21.35 -29.72
CA SER A 362 28.43 -21.40 -30.31
C SER A 362 28.71 -22.76 -30.97
N ASP A 363 29.67 -22.81 -31.89
CA ASP A 363 30.04 -24.05 -32.60
C ASP A 363 30.53 -25.14 -31.63
N ASP A 364 31.25 -24.78 -30.58
CA ASP A 364 31.68 -25.70 -29.51
C ASP A 364 30.48 -26.31 -28.75
N ALA A 365 29.45 -25.51 -28.47
CA ALA A 365 28.24 -25.98 -27.79
C ALA A 365 27.41 -26.91 -28.71
N LYS A 366 27.36 -26.61 -30.01
CA LYS A 366 26.70 -27.47 -31.02
C LYS A 366 27.41 -28.82 -31.16
N ALA A 367 28.74 -28.84 -31.15
CA ALA A 367 29.52 -30.07 -31.15
C ALA A 367 29.28 -30.90 -29.88
N ALA A 368 29.26 -30.25 -28.70
CA ALA A 368 28.99 -30.91 -27.43
C ALA A 368 27.57 -31.50 -27.36
N ILE A 369 26.56 -30.77 -27.83
CA ILE A 369 25.18 -31.26 -27.94
C ILE A 369 25.11 -32.48 -28.87
N SER A 370 25.80 -32.44 -30.00
CA SER A 370 25.81 -33.57 -30.95
C SER A 370 26.39 -34.84 -30.32
N LEU A 371 27.49 -34.70 -29.56
CA LEU A 371 28.10 -35.80 -28.80
C LEU A 371 27.15 -36.35 -27.73
N GLU A 372 26.47 -35.48 -26.98
CA GLU A 372 25.51 -35.90 -25.96
C GLU A 372 24.31 -36.64 -26.57
N VAL A 373 23.77 -36.18 -27.71
CA VAL A 373 22.69 -36.86 -28.42
C VAL A 373 23.13 -38.23 -28.94
N GLU A 374 24.36 -38.35 -29.46
CA GLU A 374 24.92 -39.64 -29.86
C GLU A 374 25.05 -40.62 -28.69
N GLU A 375 25.50 -40.15 -27.52
CA GLU A 375 25.57 -40.99 -26.33
C GLU A 375 24.18 -41.43 -25.84
N LEU A 376 23.18 -40.56 -25.93
CA LEU A 376 21.80 -40.88 -25.55
C LEU A 376 21.18 -41.91 -26.49
N LEU A 377 21.39 -41.79 -27.80
CA LEU A 377 20.94 -42.78 -28.78
C LEU A 377 21.63 -44.14 -28.57
N LYS A 378 22.93 -44.16 -28.24
CA LYS A 378 23.65 -45.40 -27.89
C LYS A 378 23.11 -46.07 -26.61
N LYS A 379 22.66 -45.28 -25.64
CA LYS A 379 22.08 -45.78 -24.37
C LYS A 379 20.62 -46.23 -24.50
N ASN A 380 19.91 -45.80 -25.54
CA ASN A 380 18.56 -46.23 -25.89
C ASN A 380 18.58 -47.08 -27.18
N PRO A 381 19.13 -48.30 -27.16
CA PRO A 381 19.10 -49.17 -28.32
C PRO A 381 17.64 -49.47 -28.67
N ARG A 382 17.24 -49.11 -29.88
CA ARG A 382 15.93 -49.46 -30.42
C ARG A 382 15.83 -50.97 -30.48
N TYR A 383 14.85 -51.55 -29.79
CA TYR A 383 14.42 -52.90 -30.11
C TYR A 383 13.96 -52.89 -31.58
N PRO A 384 14.37 -53.88 -32.40
CA PRO A 384 13.96 -53.91 -33.80
C PRO A 384 12.43 -53.84 -33.82
N ASN A 385 11.89 -52.88 -34.59
CA ASN A 385 10.47 -52.75 -34.83
C ASN A 385 9.94 -54.12 -35.28
N GLY A 386 9.31 -54.85 -34.36
CA GLY A 386 8.42 -55.94 -34.72
C GLY A 386 7.37 -55.30 -35.60
N GLY A 387 7.40 -55.66 -36.89
CA GLY A 387 6.61 -55.00 -37.93
C GLY A 387 5.19 -54.74 -37.45
N ALA A 388 4.71 -53.53 -37.70
CA ALA A 388 3.31 -53.20 -37.53
C ALA A 388 2.48 -54.23 -38.31
N PHE A 389 1.79 -55.10 -37.57
CA PHE A 389 0.73 -55.93 -38.12
C PHE A 389 -0.41 -55.00 -38.54
N LEU A 390 -0.44 -54.64 -39.82
CA LEU A 390 -1.64 -54.13 -40.47
C LEU A 390 -2.18 -55.26 -41.35
N ASN A 391 -3.26 -55.88 -40.86
CA ASN A 391 -4.03 -56.95 -41.49
C ASN A 391 -3.31 -58.29 -41.62
N GLY A 392 -3.72 -59.26 -40.80
CA GLY A 392 -3.20 -60.62 -40.82
C GLY A 392 -3.18 -61.25 -42.23
N ARG A 393 -1.99 -61.38 -42.81
CA ARG A 393 -1.60 -62.44 -43.73
C ARG A 393 -0.09 -62.52 -43.82
N LYS A 394 0.44 -63.72 -43.57
CA LYS A 394 1.83 -64.09 -43.86
C LYS A 394 1.98 -64.19 -45.38
N TRP A 395 3.01 -63.60 -45.95
CA TRP A 395 3.57 -64.08 -47.21
C TRP A 395 5.01 -64.52 -46.98
N THR A 396 5.31 -65.64 -47.63
CA THR A 396 6.49 -66.51 -47.55
C THR A 396 7.82 -65.81 -47.73
#